data_AF-A0A9R1SCL6-F1
#
_entry.id   AF-A0A9R1SCL6-F1
#
_cell.length_a   1.000
_cell.length_b   1.000
_cell.length_c   1.000
_cell.angle_alpha   90.00
_cell.angle_beta   90.00
_cell.angle_gamma   90.00
#
_symmetry.space_group_name_H-M   'P 1'
#
loop_
_entity.id
_entity.type
_entity.pdbx_description
1 polymer ?
#
loop_
_entity_poly.entity_id
_entity_poly.type
_entity_poly.pdbx_seq_one_letter_code
_entity_poly.pdbx_strand_id
1 'polypeptide(L)'
;MPTARFQIGDTVMGRWPGSNLYYEVKVLSYDNKTRLYTVIYKDGTELELKESDITSLTVFKQGVTRSRSRSRSRSPGRPRRSRSRSPARTPRRSSSRTTDVHKEKLKEALEVRLTPVSMTHENNSNSKHEKKEENNTANTASTITEEKTETESENQAGGRYNLRRRKDQGDGKTVELEQKTETETLLRTKPPTASAIKTTDLEFGGRVGVFFLMFLLPVAVLALLILCGQKDASLQSFPLELPALESLWDCQVFGIVLLWLLFQAVLSLLPVGKLVEGMPLKNGKTLKYRINGFYALLLTAVAVGVAMYQEVDLSYIHAHFLQFYTSALLIVTLLSIYLFIRSRWASEDELAPGGNSGYIIYDFFMGRELNPRIKNLDIKFFCEMRPGLMGWVLINFVMLQAEMKHQNLENPSPAMLLVNIFQLLWVVDGFWHEEKLLTMMDIVYDGFGFMLTFGDLAFVPFTFTCQAYYLVSHPNELSAFWIITLIIMNGVGYYIFRKANSQKFAFRKNPSDPAVSHLKTIPTATGESLIVSGLWGWVRHPNYLGDIIMGLAWSLPCGFNHLIPYFYLIYLITLLVHRNARDEHQCRKKYGSAWDEYCKAVPFRIFPGIY
;
A
#
# COMPACT_ATOMS: atom_id res chain seq x y z
N MET A 1 -11.50 -21.24 52.43
CA MET A 1 -10.91 -20.35 51.39
C MET A 1 -11.61 -20.64 50.07
N PRO A 2 -11.86 -19.65 49.20
CA PRO A 2 -12.39 -19.93 47.87
C PRO A 2 -11.35 -20.71 47.05
N THR A 3 -11.69 -21.92 46.63
CA THR A 3 -10.84 -22.77 45.78
C THR A 3 -10.84 -22.27 44.35
N ALA A 4 -9.66 -22.17 43.72
CA ALA A 4 -9.55 -21.86 42.30
C ALA A 4 -10.39 -22.83 41.46
N ARG A 5 -11.13 -22.30 40.49
CA ARG A 5 -12.08 -23.06 39.66
C ARG A 5 -11.42 -23.82 38.51
N PHE A 6 -10.23 -23.37 38.12
CA PHE A 6 -9.38 -23.97 37.10
C PHE A 6 -7.96 -24.13 37.68
N GLN A 7 -7.30 -25.23 37.35
CA GLN A 7 -5.96 -25.56 37.85
C GLN A 7 -4.87 -25.02 36.91
N ILE A 8 -3.65 -24.91 37.43
CA ILE A 8 -2.48 -24.53 36.63
C ILE A 8 -2.22 -25.62 35.58
N GLY A 9 -2.08 -25.21 34.32
CA GLY A 9 -1.94 -26.10 33.16
C GLY A 9 -3.25 -26.42 32.43
N ASP A 10 -4.42 -26.12 33.02
CA ASP A 10 -5.72 -26.35 32.35
C ASP A 10 -5.84 -25.50 31.09
N THR A 11 -6.41 -26.12 30.04
CA THR A 11 -6.77 -25.42 28.80
C THR A 11 -8.23 -24.99 28.88
N VAL A 12 -8.49 -23.68 28.77
CA VAL A 12 -9.79 -23.04 28.99
C VAL A 12 -10.09 -22.03 27.87
N MET A 13 -11.33 -21.54 27.81
CA MET A 13 -11.71 -20.49 26.87
C MET A 13 -11.69 -19.13 27.58
N GLY A 14 -10.68 -18.30 27.29
CA GLY A 14 -10.51 -16.95 27.84
C GLY A 14 -11.02 -15.88 26.87
N ARG A 15 -11.74 -14.89 27.38
CA ARG A 15 -12.25 -13.75 26.61
C ARG A 15 -11.14 -12.74 26.35
N TRP A 16 -11.07 -12.21 25.12
CA TRP A 16 -10.11 -11.17 24.80
C TRP A 16 -10.53 -9.79 25.37
N PRO A 17 -9.65 -9.06 26.06
CA PRO A 17 -9.97 -7.74 26.62
C PRO A 17 -10.50 -6.76 25.55
N GLY A 18 -11.64 -6.12 25.83
CA GLY A 18 -12.30 -5.20 24.88
C GLY A 18 -13.09 -5.88 23.75
N SER A 19 -13.21 -7.21 23.75
CA SER A 19 -13.98 -7.98 22.76
C SER A 19 -15.02 -8.90 23.42
N ASN A 20 -15.95 -9.43 22.63
CA ASN A 20 -16.88 -10.49 23.03
C ASN A 20 -16.42 -11.88 22.59
N LEU A 21 -15.22 -11.99 22.00
CA LEU A 21 -14.63 -13.23 21.49
C LEU A 21 -13.87 -13.98 22.58
N TYR A 22 -13.97 -15.31 22.56
CA TYR A 22 -13.26 -16.23 23.44
C TYR A 22 -12.27 -17.06 22.62
N TYR A 23 -11.07 -17.27 23.16
CA TYR A 23 -9.99 -18.05 22.57
C TYR A 23 -9.50 -19.13 23.52
N GLU A 24 -8.88 -20.16 22.97
CA GLU A 24 -8.28 -21.25 23.75
C GLU A 24 -6.95 -20.79 24.37
N VAL A 25 -6.89 -20.78 25.70
CA VAL A 25 -5.75 -20.31 26.50
C VAL A 25 -5.36 -21.36 27.55
N LYS A 26 -4.11 -21.35 28.01
CA LYS A 26 -3.65 -22.17 29.14
C LYS A 26 -3.50 -21.33 30.40
N VAL A 27 -3.96 -21.84 31.54
CA VAL A 27 -3.78 -21.18 32.85
C VAL A 27 -2.35 -21.38 33.34
N LEU A 28 -1.63 -20.28 33.62
CA LEU A 28 -0.27 -20.29 34.18
C LEU A 28 -0.26 -20.13 35.71
N SER A 29 -1.10 -19.24 36.24
CA SER A 29 -1.21 -18.99 37.68
C SER A 29 -2.55 -18.37 38.04
N TYR A 30 -2.93 -18.49 39.32
CA TYR A 30 -4.08 -17.81 39.89
C TYR A 30 -3.65 -17.08 41.15
N ASP A 31 -3.88 -15.76 41.21
CA ASP A 31 -3.60 -14.98 42.42
C ASP A 31 -4.85 -14.86 43.29
N ASN A 32 -4.79 -15.51 44.46
CA ASN A 32 -5.85 -15.47 45.48
C ASN A 32 -6.15 -14.05 46.01
N LYS A 33 -5.22 -13.09 45.89
CA LYS A 33 -5.43 -11.70 46.36
C LYS A 33 -6.22 -10.86 45.37
N THR A 34 -5.88 -10.93 44.08
CA THR A 34 -6.56 -10.15 43.02
C THR A 34 -7.73 -10.87 42.35
N ARG A 35 -7.85 -12.20 42.54
CA ARG A 35 -8.81 -13.10 41.85
C ARG A 35 -8.67 -13.09 40.32
N LEU A 36 -7.45 -12.85 39.85
CA LEU A 36 -7.09 -12.89 38.43
C LEU A 36 -6.36 -14.19 38.10
N TYR A 37 -6.65 -14.73 36.92
CA TYR A 37 -5.91 -15.84 36.32
C TYR A 37 -4.95 -15.26 35.29
N THR A 38 -3.66 -15.57 35.42
CA THR A 38 -2.68 -15.33 34.37
C THR A 38 -2.83 -16.46 33.35
N VAL A 39 -3.17 -16.13 32.11
CA VAL A 39 -3.36 -17.09 31.02
C VAL A 39 -2.43 -16.77 29.86
N ILE A 40 -1.98 -17.81 29.17
CA ILE A 40 -1.18 -17.71 27.94
C ILE A 40 -1.98 -18.16 26.72
N TYR A 41 -1.99 -17.33 25.69
CA TYR A 41 -2.62 -17.59 24.39
C TYR A 41 -1.69 -18.40 23.49
N LYS A 42 -2.22 -19.02 22.43
CA LYS A 42 -1.43 -19.86 21.50
C LYS A 42 -0.31 -19.11 20.74
N ASP A 43 -0.38 -17.78 20.71
CA ASP A 43 0.64 -16.89 20.14
C ASP A 43 1.73 -16.49 21.14
N GLY A 44 1.65 -16.94 22.40
CA GLY A 44 2.59 -16.60 23.47
C GLY A 44 2.21 -15.35 24.28
N THR A 45 1.06 -14.72 24.01
CA THR A 45 0.62 -13.54 24.78
C THR A 45 0.15 -13.96 26.18
N GLU A 46 0.72 -13.35 27.22
CA GLU A 46 0.26 -13.51 28.61
C GLU A 46 -0.70 -12.36 29.00
N LEU A 47 -1.86 -12.70 29.56
CA LEU A 47 -2.86 -11.73 30.04
C LEU A 47 -3.47 -12.15 31.38
N GLU A 48 -3.82 -11.16 32.20
CA GLU A 48 -4.60 -11.35 33.43
C GLU A 48 -6.10 -11.24 33.11
N LEU A 49 -6.85 -12.33 33.30
CA LEU A 49 -8.29 -12.38 33.10
C LEU A 49 -9.04 -12.61 34.42
N LYS A 50 -10.24 -12.02 34.53
CA LYS A 50 -11.17 -12.29 35.63
C LYS A 50 -11.84 -13.64 35.46
N GLU A 51 -12.29 -14.25 36.55
CA GLU A 51 -13.04 -15.51 36.51
C GLU A 51 -14.33 -15.43 35.67
N SER A 52 -14.96 -14.25 35.57
CA SER A 52 -16.11 -13.98 34.70
C SER A 52 -15.82 -14.13 33.20
N ASP A 53 -14.56 -13.96 32.81
CA ASP A 53 -14.08 -13.91 31.44
C ASP A 53 -13.38 -15.22 31.03
N ILE A 54 -13.47 -16.27 31.87
CA ILE A 54 -12.95 -17.62 31.61
C ILE A 54 -14.10 -18.63 31.68
N THR A 55 -14.18 -19.51 30.68
CA THR A 55 -15.18 -20.59 30.61
C THR A 55 -14.52 -21.94 30.30
N SER A 56 -15.11 -23.04 30.78
CA SER A 56 -14.57 -24.37 30.48
C SER A 56 -14.85 -24.79 29.04
N LEU A 57 -13.92 -25.53 28.43
CA LEU A 57 -14.09 -26.11 27.09
C LEU A 57 -15.37 -26.97 26.97
N THR A 58 -15.77 -27.64 28.05
CA THR A 58 -16.97 -28.49 28.09
C THR A 58 -18.27 -27.68 28.03
N VAL A 59 -18.38 -26.61 28.82
CA VAL A 59 -19.56 -25.73 28.83
C VAL A 59 -19.68 -24.96 27.51
N PHE A 60 -18.55 -24.48 26.97
CA PHE A 60 -18.54 -23.77 25.69
C PHE A 60 -19.01 -24.65 24.53
N LYS A 61 -18.52 -25.91 24.45
CA LYS A 61 -18.98 -26.88 23.44
C LYS A 61 -20.46 -27.24 23.60
N GLN A 62 -20.96 -27.39 24.83
CA GLN A 62 -22.39 -27.66 25.08
C GLN A 62 -23.30 -26.49 24.64
N GLY A 63 -22.85 -25.24 24.84
CA GLY A 63 -23.54 -24.05 24.35
C GLY A 63 -23.68 -24.03 22.82
N VAL A 64 -22.61 -24.37 22.10
CA VAL A 64 -22.61 -24.47 20.63
C VAL A 64 -23.57 -25.55 20.14
N THR A 65 -23.65 -26.71 20.82
CA THR A 65 -24.60 -27.78 20.44
C THR A 65 -26.08 -27.45 20.69
N ARG A 66 -26.41 -26.50 21.58
CA ARG A 66 -27.80 -26.07 21.83
C ARG A 66 -28.33 -25.04 20.82
N SER A 67 -27.51 -24.50 19.93
CA SER A 67 -27.96 -23.52 18.92
C SER A 67 -28.55 -24.13 17.64
N ARG A 68 -28.57 -25.47 17.50
CA ARG A 68 -29.15 -26.19 16.35
C ARG A 68 -30.40 -26.99 16.72
N SER A 69 -31.52 -26.30 17.00
CA SER A 69 -32.84 -26.93 17.08
C SER A 69 -33.93 -26.14 16.35
N ARG A 70 -34.27 -26.64 15.14
CA ARG A 70 -35.52 -26.42 14.39
C ARG A 70 -36.00 -24.98 14.18
N SER A 71 -35.62 -24.41 13.03
CA SER A 71 -36.37 -23.35 12.37
C SER A 71 -37.81 -23.81 12.04
N ARG A 72 -38.82 -23.18 12.63
CA ARG A 72 -40.22 -23.27 12.19
C ARG A 72 -40.73 -21.91 11.72
N SER A 73 -41.01 -21.83 10.41
CA SER A 73 -42.03 -21.01 9.74
C SER A 73 -42.54 -19.73 10.45
N ARG A 74 -42.23 -18.55 9.89
CA ARG A 74 -42.89 -17.27 10.20
C ARG A 74 -43.68 -16.73 9.01
N SER A 75 -45.01 -16.60 9.16
CA SER A 75 -45.96 -15.65 8.54
C SER A 75 -47.38 -16.14 8.81
N PRO A 76 -48.45 -15.30 8.78
CA PRO A 76 -48.55 -13.91 8.32
C PRO A 76 -48.96 -12.92 9.46
N GLY A 77 -49.36 -11.68 9.15
CA GLY A 77 -49.66 -10.66 10.17
C GLY A 77 -50.82 -9.69 9.88
N ARG A 78 -50.90 -8.61 10.70
CA ARG A 78 -51.86 -7.47 10.67
C ARG A 78 -53.32 -7.82 11.08
N PRO A 79 -54.24 -6.83 11.32
CA PRO A 79 -54.15 -5.35 11.23
C PRO A 79 -54.78 -4.55 12.42
N ARG A 80 -54.98 -3.21 12.22
CA ARG A 80 -55.93 -2.24 12.86
C ARG A 80 -55.33 -1.26 13.90
N ARG A 81 -55.85 -0.02 14.09
CA ARG A 81 -56.72 0.87 13.26
C ARG A 81 -56.53 2.35 13.67
N SER A 82 -57.06 3.25 12.85
CA SER A 82 -57.13 4.72 12.98
C SER A 82 -58.19 5.28 13.94
N ARG A 83 -57.94 6.47 14.53
CA ARG A 83 -58.87 7.56 14.90
C ARG A 83 -58.05 8.73 15.50
N SER A 84 -58.47 10.00 15.59
CA SER A 84 -58.87 11.02 14.60
C SER A 84 -59.46 12.24 15.34
N ARG A 85 -58.94 13.47 15.11
CA ARG A 85 -59.54 14.80 15.45
C ARG A 85 -59.72 15.13 16.96
N SER A 86 -59.73 16.37 17.50
CA SER A 86 -59.44 17.79 17.10
C SER A 86 -59.78 18.68 18.33
N PRO A 87 -59.73 20.05 18.35
CA PRO A 87 -58.82 21.05 17.73
C PRO A 87 -58.36 22.23 18.67
N ALA A 88 -57.56 23.14 18.09
CA ALA A 88 -57.55 24.62 18.29
C ALA A 88 -57.01 25.30 19.58
N ARG A 89 -55.91 26.07 19.42
CA ARG A 89 -55.88 27.55 19.62
C ARG A 89 -54.61 28.20 19.03
N THR A 90 -54.76 29.43 18.56
CA THR A 90 -53.74 30.38 18.01
C THR A 90 -53.91 31.74 18.74
N PRO A 91 -53.25 32.87 18.38
CA PRO A 91 -51.89 33.13 17.85
C PRO A 91 -51.14 34.24 18.65
N ARG A 92 -49.85 34.53 18.34
CA ARG A 92 -49.32 35.92 18.18
C ARG A 92 -47.87 36.00 17.66
N ARG A 93 -47.66 36.96 16.73
CA ARG A 93 -46.64 38.06 16.65
C ARG A 93 -45.18 37.80 17.11
N SER A 94 -44.13 38.41 16.52
CA SER A 94 -44.05 39.47 15.47
C SER A 94 -42.60 39.71 14.99
N SER A 95 -42.42 40.23 13.76
CA SER A 95 -41.39 41.19 13.24
C SER A 95 -39.89 41.04 13.65
N SER A 96 -38.90 41.24 12.77
CA SER A 96 -38.74 42.41 11.86
C SER A 96 -37.60 42.24 10.82
N ARG A 97 -37.78 42.87 9.64
CA ARG A 97 -36.90 43.81 8.86
C ARG A 97 -35.36 43.74 9.05
N THR A 98 -34.49 43.99 8.06
CA THR A 98 -34.53 44.58 6.68
C THR A 98 -33.22 44.17 5.96
N THR A 99 -33.16 43.85 4.65
CA THR A 99 -32.86 44.72 3.46
C THR A 99 -31.63 45.64 3.64
N ASP A 100 -30.72 45.87 2.68
CA ASP A 100 -30.79 46.04 1.21
C ASP A 100 -29.42 45.69 0.54
N VAL A 101 -29.11 45.74 -0.78
CA VAL A 101 -29.72 45.45 -2.10
C VAL A 101 -28.82 46.08 -3.19
N HIS A 102 -28.26 45.28 -4.10
CA HIS A 102 -27.98 45.66 -5.51
C HIS A 102 -27.76 44.35 -6.32
N LYS A 103 -28.63 43.87 -7.23
CA LYS A 103 -29.07 44.38 -8.55
C LYS A 103 -27.96 44.42 -9.62
N GLU A 104 -28.16 44.00 -10.88
CA GLU A 104 -29.22 43.21 -11.59
C GLU A 104 -28.71 42.96 -13.04
N LYS A 105 -28.71 41.75 -13.63
CA LYS A 105 -29.68 41.22 -14.65
C LYS A 105 -29.08 39.92 -15.25
N LEU A 106 -29.78 38.77 -15.34
CA LEU A 106 -30.76 38.33 -16.38
C LEU A 106 -30.12 38.17 -17.78
N LYS A 107 -30.18 37.04 -18.51
CA LYS A 107 -31.10 35.86 -18.67
C LYS A 107 -30.28 34.64 -19.23
N GLU A 108 -30.72 33.38 -19.42
CA GLU A 108 -31.98 32.62 -19.30
C GLU A 108 -31.71 31.09 -19.21
N ALA A 109 -32.78 30.28 -19.05
CA ALA A 109 -32.94 28.85 -19.44
C ALA A 109 -33.14 27.76 -18.32
N LEU A 110 -34.43 27.53 -18.04
CA LEU A 110 -35.14 26.28 -17.68
C LEU A 110 -34.69 25.36 -16.51
N GLU A 111 -35.57 25.28 -15.50
CA GLU A 111 -35.76 24.09 -14.66
C GLU A 111 -36.77 23.10 -15.30
N VAL A 112 -36.64 21.80 -15.00
CA VAL A 112 -37.72 20.81 -15.12
C VAL A 112 -37.77 19.95 -13.85
N ARG A 113 -38.94 19.92 -13.19
CA ARG A 113 -39.25 19.00 -12.08
C ARG A 113 -39.82 17.69 -12.61
N LEU A 114 -39.52 16.57 -11.94
CA LEU A 114 -40.33 15.35 -12.02
C LEU A 114 -40.65 14.78 -10.64
N THR A 115 -41.87 14.28 -10.51
CA THR A 115 -42.47 13.67 -9.32
C THR A 115 -42.25 12.15 -9.29
N PRO A 116 -42.32 11.49 -8.11
CA PRO A 116 -42.25 10.04 -8.02
C PRO A 116 -43.58 9.39 -8.43
N VAL A 117 -43.51 8.35 -9.25
CA VAL A 117 -44.64 7.52 -9.71
C VAL A 117 -44.73 6.25 -8.86
N SER A 118 -45.94 5.87 -8.48
CA SER A 118 -46.24 4.60 -7.80
C SER A 118 -46.51 3.46 -8.79
N MET A 119 -46.05 2.26 -8.48
CA MET A 119 -46.44 1.02 -9.19
C MET A 119 -47.23 0.10 -8.26
N THR A 120 -48.20 -0.60 -8.84
CA THR A 120 -49.29 -1.32 -8.17
C THR A 120 -48.94 -2.76 -7.77
N HIS A 121 -49.67 -3.28 -6.77
CA HIS A 121 -49.73 -4.70 -6.43
C HIS A 121 -50.91 -5.38 -7.14
N GLU A 122 -50.71 -6.61 -7.61
CA GLU A 122 -51.80 -7.57 -7.87
C GLU A 122 -51.64 -8.83 -7.00
N ASN A 123 -52.76 -9.51 -6.76
CA ASN A 123 -52.89 -10.68 -5.88
C ASN A 123 -53.37 -11.90 -6.67
N ASN A 124 -53.11 -13.12 -6.17
CA ASN A 124 -54.13 -14.17 -6.15
C ASN A 124 -53.84 -15.30 -5.12
N SER A 125 -54.88 -15.60 -4.31
CA SER A 125 -55.37 -16.90 -3.78
C SER A 125 -54.41 -18.12 -3.64
N ASN A 126 -54.46 -19.01 -2.64
CA ASN A 126 -55.50 -19.49 -1.68
C ASN A 126 -54.80 -20.32 -0.53
N SER A 127 -55.38 -20.87 0.56
CA SER A 127 -56.70 -20.79 1.24
C SER A 127 -56.71 -21.54 2.61
N LYS A 128 -57.70 -21.22 3.47
CA LYS A 128 -58.42 -22.09 4.45
C LYS A 128 -57.89 -22.42 5.88
N HIS A 129 -58.88 -22.38 6.79
CA HIS A 129 -59.01 -22.81 8.20
C HIS A 129 -58.08 -22.24 9.28
N GLU A 130 -58.49 -22.03 10.54
CA GLU A 130 -59.74 -21.59 11.22
C GLU A 130 -59.56 -21.88 12.73
N LYS A 131 -59.91 -20.91 13.60
CA LYS A 131 -60.35 -21.09 15.02
C LYS A 131 -59.29 -21.67 16.01
N LYS A 132 -59.33 -21.39 17.32
CA LYS A 132 -60.28 -20.65 18.18
C LYS A 132 -59.54 -20.08 19.42
N GLU A 133 -60.18 -19.10 20.10
CA GLU A 133 -60.37 -18.93 21.58
C GLU A 133 -59.45 -19.70 22.57
N GLU A 134 -59.08 -19.20 23.76
CA GLU A 134 -59.75 -18.21 24.62
C GLU A 134 -58.86 -17.58 25.74
N ASN A 135 -59.32 -16.43 26.24
CA ASN A 135 -59.11 -15.72 27.53
C ASN A 135 -58.35 -16.37 28.72
N ASN A 136 -57.58 -15.58 29.50
CA ASN A 136 -58.07 -14.96 30.76
C ASN A 136 -56.99 -14.24 31.63
N THR A 137 -57.46 -13.16 32.27
CA THR A 137 -57.15 -12.49 33.57
C THR A 137 -56.09 -13.07 34.55
N ALA A 138 -55.55 -12.33 35.54
CA ALA A 138 -55.40 -10.89 35.85
C ALA A 138 -54.62 -10.74 37.21
N ASN A 139 -54.39 -9.49 37.66
CA ASN A 139 -54.18 -9.08 39.07
C ASN A 139 -52.86 -9.53 39.77
N THR A 140 -52.29 -8.85 40.78
CA THR A 140 -52.65 -7.62 41.53
C THR A 140 -51.38 -6.78 41.83
N ALA A 141 -51.54 -5.50 42.17
CA ALA A 141 -50.49 -4.62 42.68
C ALA A 141 -50.23 -4.76 44.19
N SER A 142 -49.11 -4.22 44.68
CA SER A 142 -49.08 -3.45 45.93
C SER A 142 -47.91 -2.45 45.96
N THR A 143 -48.25 -1.19 46.23
CA THR A 143 -47.32 -0.09 46.50
C THR A 143 -47.21 0.09 48.02
N ILE A 144 -46.07 0.55 48.54
CA ILE A 144 -46.00 1.51 49.67
C ILE A 144 -44.68 2.27 49.59
N THR A 145 -44.74 3.53 50.04
CA THR A 145 -43.75 4.59 49.88
C THR A 145 -43.00 4.83 51.19
N GLU A 146 -41.75 5.30 51.14
CA GLU A 146 -41.33 6.40 52.03
C GLU A 146 -40.11 7.18 51.51
N GLU A 147 -40.09 8.47 51.83
CA GLU A 147 -39.07 9.50 51.51
C GLU A 147 -37.92 9.45 52.55
N LYS A 148 -36.79 10.19 52.54
CA LYS A 148 -36.10 11.18 51.67
C LYS A 148 -34.69 11.34 52.26
N THR A 149 -33.63 11.49 51.45
CA THR A 149 -32.66 12.61 51.53
C THR A 149 -31.58 12.48 50.46
N GLU A 150 -31.11 13.61 49.97
CA GLU A 150 -30.16 13.72 48.86
C GLU A 150 -28.72 13.78 49.37
N THR A 151 -27.78 13.21 48.61
CA THR A 151 -26.43 13.80 48.44
C THR A 151 -25.78 13.26 47.18
N GLU A 152 -25.19 14.15 46.40
CA GLU A 152 -24.60 13.85 45.09
C GLU A 152 -23.30 13.03 45.22
N SER A 153 -23.06 12.11 44.29
CA SER A 153 -21.70 11.80 43.82
C SER A 153 -21.73 11.06 42.47
N GLU A 154 -21.00 11.61 41.51
CA GLU A 154 -20.81 11.02 40.19
C GLU A 154 -20.04 9.69 40.30
N ASN A 155 -20.46 8.67 39.56
CA ASN A 155 -19.68 7.43 39.40
C ASN A 155 -19.73 6.93 37.95
N GLN A 156 -18.97 7.60 37.08
CA GLN A 156 -18.61 7.11 35.75
C GLN A 156 -17.07 7.07 35.61
N ALA A 157 -16.47 5.94 36.00
CA ALA A 157 -15.07 5.65 35.74
C ALA A 157 -14.89 4.18 35.33
N GLY A 158 -14.73 3.94 34.02
CA GLY A 158 -14.46 2.61 33.48
C GLY A 158 -13.05 2.12 33.86
N GLY A 159 -12.96 0.93 34.42
CA GLY A 159 -11.68 0.30 34.77
C GLY A 159 -10.84 -0.04 33.54
N ARG A 160 -9.67 0.60 33.40
CA ARG A 160 -8.64 0.21 32.42
C ARG A 160 -8.03 -1.14 32.80
N TYR A 161 -7.85 -2.03 31.81
CA TYR A 161 -7.03 -3.24 31.98
C TYR A 161 -5.55 -2.84 31.92
N ASN A 162 -4.76 -3.27 32.91
CA ASN A 162 -3.34 -2.94 32.99
C ASN A 162 -2.49 -3.99 32.26
N LEU A 163 -2.08 -3.69 31.02
CA LEU A 163 -1.09 -4.48 30.29
C LEU A 163 0.31 -4.25 30.91
N ARG A 164 0.79 -5.18 31.73
CA ARG A 164 2.07 -5.02 32.45
C ARG A 164 3.24 -5.68 31.70
N ARG A 165 4.14 -4.85 31.19
CA ARG A 165 5.45 -5.28 30.67
C ARG A 165 6.39 -5.60 31.86
N ARG A 166 7.15 -6.70 31.77
CA ARG A 166 8.12 -7.15 32.78
C ARG A 166 9.13 -6.04 33.12
N LYS A 167 9.28 -5.76 34.42
CA LYS A 167 10.30 -4.86 35.00
C LYS A 167 10.97 -5.63 36.14
N ASP A 168 12.27 -5.86 36.02
CA ASP A 168 13.02 -6.59 37.05
C ASP A 168 13.15 -5.76 38.34
N GLN A 169 13.17 -6.45 39.49
CA GLN A 169 13.22 -5.84 40.83
C GLN A 169 14.63 -5.86 41.42
N GLY A 170 14.95 -4.79 42.13
CA GLY A 170 16.03 -4.71 43.11
C GLY A 170 15.70 -3.55 44.06
N ASP A 171 15.35 -3.87 45.30
CA ASP A 171 14.98 -2.89 46.34
C ASP A 171 16.21 -2.38 47.10
N GLY A 172 16.20 -1.12 47.53
CA GLY A 172 17.22 -0.53 48.41
C GLY A 172 17.04 0.98 48.57
N LYS A 173 16.99 1.49 49.82
CA LYS A 173 16.60 2.88 50.14
C LYS A 173 17.74 3.92 50.05
N THR A 174 17.30 5.16 49.89
CA THR A 174 18.02 6.45 49.86
C THR A 174 18.77 6.82 51.15
N VAL A 175 19.93 7.48 50.98
CA VAL A 175 20.44 8.56 51.85
C VAL A 175 21.08 9.63 50.95
N GLU A 176 20.82 10.92 51.21
CA GLU A 176 21.45 12.05 50.51
C GLU A 176 22.72 12.52 51.24
N LEU A 177 23.74 12.94 50.48
CA LEU A 177 24.78 13.88 50.94
C LEU A 177 25.57 14.42 49.75
N GLU A 178 25.71 15.75 49.66
CA GLU A 178 26.52 16.43 48.65
C GLU A 178 27.99 16.57 49.09
N GLN A 179 28.95 16.30 48.21
CA GLN A 179 29.87 17.32 47.66
C GLN A 179 31.06 16.74 46.84
N LYS A 180 31.35 17.42 45.73
CA LYS A 180 32.66 17.64 45.06
C LYS A 180 33.51 16.45 44.56
N THR A 181 33.57 16.39 43.21
CA THR A 181 34.79 16.40 42.39
C THR A 181 35.95 15.44 42.73
N GLU A 182 36.15 14.41 41.90
CA GLU A 182 37.33 14.35 41.02
C GLU A 182 37.19 13.31 39.89
N THR A 183 38.15 13.31 38.96
CA THR A 183 38.07 12.71 37.62
C THR A 183 38.63 11.30 37.61
N GLU A 184 37.86 10.30 37.18
CA GLU A 184 38.46 9.07 36.63
C GLU A 184 37.59 8.43 35.54
N THR A 185 38.24 7.78 34.59
CA THR A 185 37.66 7.42 33.29
C THR A 185 37.53 5.91 33.09
N LEU A 186 36.56 5.52 32.26
CA LEU A 186 36.53 4.24 31.52
C LEU A 186 36.49 2.94 32.35
N LEU A 187 35.28 2.36 32.48
CA LEU A 187 34.91 1.13 31.74
C LEU A 187 33.44 0.74 31.99
N ARG A 188 32.51 1.50 31.40
CA ARG A 188 31.10 1.09 31.34
C ARG A 188 30.90 0.17 30.14
N THR A 189 31.03 -1.14 30.36
CA THR A 189 30.70 -2.17 29.35
C THR A 189 29.29 -1.94 28.81
N LYS A 190 29.17 -1.71 27.50
CA LYS A 190 27.88 -1.74 26.80
C LYS A 190 27.24 -3.12 27.01
N PRO A 191 25.90 -3.22 27.13
CA PRO A 191 25.24 -4.51 26.91
C PRO A 191 25.62 -5.01 25.51
N PRO A 192 25.76 -6.33 25.30
CA PRO A 192 26.18 -6.86 24.01
C PRO A 192 25.21 -6.39 22.93
N THR A 193 25.75 -5.75 21.89
CA THR A 193 25.04 -5.50 20.64
C THR A 193 24.49 -6.83 20.16
N ALA A 194 23.17 -6.92 20.02
CA ALA A 194 22.52 -8.08 19.44
C ALA A 194 23.01 -8.21 17.99
N SER A 195 23.97 -9.11 17.77
CA SER A 195 24.58 -9.38 16.47
C SER A 195 23.49 -9.52 15.42
N ALA A 196 23.59 -8.78 14.32
CA ALA A 196 22.54 -8.75 13.31
C ALA A 196 22.20 -10.18 12.87
N ILE A 197 20.97 -10.63 13.17
CA ILE A 197 20.49 -11.99 12.85
C ILE A 197 20.66 -12.19 11.34
N LYS A 198 21.56 -13.09 10.95
CA LYS A 198 21.83 -13.42 9.55
C LYS A 198 20.56 -13.96 8.91
N THR A 199 20.28 -13.56 7.67
CA THR A 199 19.10 -14.05 6.96
C THR A 199 19.24 -15.52 6.62
N THR A 200 18.31 -16.33 7.13
CA THR A 200 18.14 -17.74 6.78
C THR A 200 17.30 -17.92 5.53
N ASP A 201 16.34 -17.03 5.33
CA ASP A 201 15.34 -17.11 4.28
C ASP A 201 15.87 -16.37 3.05
N LEU A 202 16.20 -17.11 1.99
CA LEU A 202 16.71 -16.54 0.74
C LEU A 202 15.58 -16.43 -0.29
N GLU A 203 15.44 -15.25 -0.89
CA GLU A 203 14.45 -14.95 -1.93
C GLU A 203 15.02 -15.25 -3.34
N PHE A 204 14.24 -15.01 -4.39
CA PHE A 204 14.67 -15.09 -5.80
C PHE A 204 15.34 -16.42 -6.22
N GLY A 205 14.87 -17.55 -5.69
CA GLY A 205 15.46 -18.87 -5.97
C GLY A 205 16.81 -19.11 -5.27
N GLY A 206 17.13 -18.32 -4.24
CA GLY A 206 18.36 -18.41 -3.48
C GLY A 206 19.60 -18.13 -4.32
N ARG A 207 20.74 -18.73 -3.93
CA ARG A 207 22.04 -18.43 -4.53
C ARG A 207 22.10 -18.74 -6.04
N VAL A 208 21.50 -19.85 -6.45
CA VAL A 208 21.51 -20.33 -7.84
C VAL A 208 20.56 -19.48 -8.70
N GLY A 209 19.34 -19.23 -8.22
CA GLY A 209 18.38 -18.36 -8.90
C GLY A 209 18.93 -16.95 -9.10
N VAL A 210 19.48 -16.34 -8.04
CA VAL A 210 20.11 -15.01 -8.12
C VAL A 210 21.29 -14.97 -9.09
N PHE A 211 22.15 -15.99 -9.10
CA PHE A 211 23.26 -16.06 -10.06
C PHE A 211 22.76 -16.05 -11.50
N PHE A 212 21.78 -16.88 -11.84
CA PHE A 212 21.20 -16.89 -13.18
C PHE A 212 20.47 -15.58 -13.52
N LEU A 213 19.67 -15.02 -12.60
CA LEU A 213 18.93 -13.77 -12.80
C LEU A 213 19.87 -12.59 -13.12
N MET A 214 21.05 -12.54 -12.50
CA MET A 214 22.05 -11.47 -12.72
C MET A 214 22.52 -11.37 -14.17
N PHE A 215 22.59 -12.49 -14.91
CA PHE A 215 22.96 -12.52 -16.32
C PHE A 215 21.74 -12.61 -17.25
N LEU A 216 20.72 -13.37 -16.86
CA LEU A 216 19.52 -13.60 -17.67
C LEU A 216 18.69 -12.33 -17.83
N LEU A 217 18.55 -11.49 -16.80
CA LEU A 217 17.74 -10.27 -16.89
C LEU A 217 18.34 -9.24 -17.86
N PRO A 218 19.64 -8.89 -17.83
CA PRO A 218 20.26 -8.05 -18.86
C PRO A 218 20.11 -8.59 -20.28
N VAL A 219 20.34 -9.90 -20.48
CA VAL A 219 20.23 -10.52 -21.81
C VAL A 219 18.78 -10.55 -22.30
N ALA A 220 17.81 -10.80 -21.43
CA ALA A 220 16.39 -10.80 -21.77
C ALA A 220 15.88 -9.41 -22.16
N VAL A 221 16.34 -8.35 -21.47
CA VAL A 221 16.00 -6.96 -21.86
C VAL A 221 16.68 -6.59 -23.18
N LEU A 222 17.96 -6.93 -23.39
CA LEU A 222 18.63 -6.69 -24.67
C LEU A 222 17.90 -7.39 -25.83
N ALA A 223 17.51 -8.65 -25.65
CA ALA A 223 16.72 -9.38 -26.64
C ALA A 223 15.37 -8.70 -26.90
N LEU A 224 14.63 -8.33 -25.85
CA LEU A 224 13.36 -7.61 -25.97
C LEU A 224 13.50 -6.32 -26.79
N LEU A 225 14.55 -5.54 -26.54
CA LEU A 225 14.83 -4.31 -27.29
C LEU A 225 15.11 -4.59 -28.78
N ILE A 226 15.96 -5.58 -29.08
CA ILE A 226 16.27 -5.94 -30.47
C ILE A 226 15.01 -6.43 -31.21
N LEU A 227 14.21 -7.33 -30.62
CA LEU A 227 12.96 -7.78 -31.25
C LEU A 227 11.95 -6.64 -31.41
N CYS A 228 11.93 -5.65 -30.51
CA CYS A 228 11.03 -4.50 -30.59
C CYS A 228 11.42 -3.53 -31.72
N GLY A 229 12.71 -3.42 -32.03
CA GLY A 229 13.24 -2.61 -33.13
C GLY A 229 13.21 -3.28 -34.51
N GLN A 230 12.80 -4.55 -34.61
CA GLN A 230 12.65 -5.26 -35.89
C GLN A 230 11.33 -4.87 -36.59
N LYS A 231 11.33 -4.91 -37.94
CA LYS A 231 10.13 -4.65 -38.77
C LYS A 231 9.03 -5.70 -38.62
N ASP A 232 9.39 -6.91 -38.21
CA ASP A 232 8.46 -7.96 -37.80
C ASP A 232 8.75 -8.26 -36.32
N ALA A 233 8.02 -7.61 -35.41
CA ALA A 233 8.18 -7.76 -33.96
C ALA A 233 7.59 -9.09 -33.42
N SER A 234 7.80 -10.18 -34.17
CA SER A 234 7.28 -11.52 -33.89
C SER A 234 8.23 -12.32 -33.01
N LEU A 235 7.69 -13.08 -32.06
CA LEU A 235 8.47 -14.03 -31.25
C LEU A 235 9.01 -15.22 -32.07
N GLN A 236 8.65 -15.31 -33.35
CA GLN A 236 9.14 -16.34 -34.28
C GLN A 236 10.49 -15.95 -34.94
N SER A 237 11.01 -14.73 -34.76
CA SER A 237 12.33 -14.31 -35.29
C SER A 237 13.54 -14.89 -34.51
N PHE A 238 13.37 -16.08 -33.92
CA PHE A 238 14.40 -16.80 -33.17
C PHE A 238 15.01 -17.91 -34.05
N PRO A 239 16.34 -18.05 -34.15
CA PRO A 239 17.39 -17.37 -33.39
C PRO A 239 17.57 -15.91 -33.80
N LEU A 240 17.74 -15.05 -32.80
CA LEU A 240 17.92 -13.62 -32.98
C LEU A 240 19.27 -13.30 -33.63
N GLU A 241 19.28 -12.55 -34.73
CA GLU A 241 20.50 -11.98 -35.28
C GLU A 241 21.07 -10.95 -34.29
N LEU A 242 22.12 -11.36 -33.56
CA LEU A 242 22.77 -10.48 -32.60
C LEU A 242 23.60 -9.42 -33.35
N PRO A 243 23.40 -8.12 -33.07
CA PRO A 243 24.21 -7.07 -33.65
C PRO A 243 25.67 -7.22 -33.20
N ALA A 244 26.61 -6.82 -34.06
CA ALA A 244 28.04 -6.90 -33.75
C ALA A 244 28.37 -6.12 -32.47
N LEU A 245 29.27 -6.64 -31.63
CA LEU A 245 29.55 -6.06 -30.31
C LEU A 245 30.05 -4.60 -30.38
N GLU A 246 30.73 -4.25 -31.47
CA GLU A 246 31.18 -2.87 -31.77
C GLU A 246 29.99 -1.91 -31.99
N SER A 247 28.90 -2.38 -32.61
CA SER A 247 27.68 -1.57 -32.80
C SER A 247 26.88 -1.36 -31.52
N LEU A 248 27.16 -2.15 -30.46
CA LEU A 248 26.53 -2.04 -29.15
C LEU A 248 27.26 -1.07 -28.21
N TRP A 249 28.34 -0.41 -28.63
CA TRP A 249 29.11 0.50 -27.78
C TRP A 249 29.51 1.79 -28.50
N ASP A 250 29.26 2.94 -27.86
CA ASP A 250 29.80 4.24 -28.27
C ASP A 250 30.18 5.05 -27.03
N CYS A 251 31.39 5.61 -27.05
CA CYS A 251 31.92 6.46 -25.98
C CYS A 251 31.17 7.80 -25.86
N GLN A 252 30.62 8.33 -26.95
CA GLN A 252 29.80 9.54 -26.95
C GLN A 252 28.48 9.29 -26.21
N VAL A 253 27.79 8.20 -26.53
CA VAL A 253 26.56 7.77 -25.86
C VAL A 253 26.79 7.54 -24.36
N PHE A 254 27.88 6.84 -24.00
CA PHE A 254 28.26 6.66 -22.60
C PHE A 254 28.49 8.00 -21.88
N GLY A 255 29.15 8.96 -22.54
CA GLY A 255 29.32 10.33 -22.05
C GLY A 255 27.99 11.07 -21.82
N ILE A 256 27.01 10.91 -22.72
CA ILE A 256 25.66 11.48 -22.58
C ILE A 256 24.92 10.87 -21.39
N VAL A 257 25.01 9.55 -21.18
CA VAL A 257 24.38 8.90 -20.00
C VAL A 257 25.02 9.39 -18.69
N LEU A 258 26.35 9.53 -18.64
CA LEU A 258 27.02 10.12 -17.48
C LEU A 258 26.61 11.59 -17.24
N LEU A 259 26.51 12.39 -18.30
CA LEU A 259 26.04 13.78 -18.23
C LEU A 259 24.60 13.86 -17.71
N TRP A 260 23.71 12.97 -18.16
CA TRP A 260 22.33 12.85 -17.67
C TRP A 260 22.28 12.54 -16.16
N LEU A 261 23.05 11.54 -15.70
CA LEU A 261 23.14 11.19 -14.29
C LEU A 261 23.67 12.35 -13.45
N LEU A 262 24.69 13.05 -13.93
CA LEU A 262 25.28 14.19 -13.22
C LEU A 262 24.34 15.41 -13.19
N PHE A 263 23.64 15.69 -14.29
CA PHE A 263 22.59 16.71 -14.36
C PHE A 263 21.47 16.42 -13.34
N GLN A 264 20.94 15.20 -13.33
CA GLN A 264 19.92 14.78 -12.36
C GLN A 264 20.44 14.83 -10.91
N ALA A 265 21.71 14.46 -10.67
CA ALA A 265 22.33 14.57 -9.35
C ALA A 265 22.42 16.04 -8.90
N VAL A 266 22.82 16.96 -9.78
CA VAL A 266 22.83 18.41 -9.49
C VAL A 266 21.43 18.91 -9.17
N LEU A 267 20.41 18.57 -9.96
CA LEU A 267 19.02 18.96 -9.68
C LEU A 267 18.53 18.42 -8.32
N SER A 268 18.87 17.17 -7.98
CA SER A 268 18.49 16.56 -6.69
C SER A 268 19.13 17.28 -5.49
N LEU A 269 20.36 17.80 -5.65
CA LEU A 269 21.11 18.50 -4.61
C LEU A 269 20.67 19.96 -4.39
N LEU A 270 19.93 20.57 -5.33
CA LEU A 270 19.47 21.96 -5.23
C LEU A 270 18.75 22.23 -3.89
N PRO A 271 18.93 23.42 -3.28
CA PRO A 271 18.29 23.81 -2.01
C PRO A 271 16.81 24.20 -2.17
N VAL A 272 16.07 23.48 -3.01
CA VAL A 272 14.66 23.69 -3.33
C VAL A 272 13.86 22.48 -2.85
N GLY A 273 12.66 22.70 -2.34
CA GLY A 273 11.77 21.63 -1.89
C GLY A 273 11.80 21.35 -0.39
N LYS A 274 10.81 20.59 0.08
CA LYS A 274 10.54 20.35 1.51
C LYS A 274 11.50 19.29 2.06
N LEU A 275 11.97 19.46 3.29
CA LEU A 275 12.62 18.36 4.02
C LEU A 275 11.57 17.51 4.73
N VAL A 276 11.62 16.21 4.52
CA VAL A 276 10.73 15.21 5.12
C VAL A 276 11.57 14.14 5.81
N GLU A 277 11.11 13.68 6.97
CA GLU A 277 11.73 12.57 7.68
C GLU A 277 11.15 11.25 7.16
N GLY A 278 12.04 10.32 6.81
CA GLY A 278 11.65 8.96 6.43
C GLY A 278 11.31 8.11 7.65
N MET A 279 10.93 6.85 7.40
CA MET A 279 10.63 5.89 8.46
C MET A 279 11.84 5.69 9.41
N PRO A 280 11.61 5.46 10.72
CA PRO A 280 12.69 5.19 11.66
C PRO A 280 13.39 3.88 11.33
N LEU A 281 14.73 3.90 11.32
CA LEU A 281 15.55 2.70 11.15
C LEU A 281 15.51 1.83 12.42
N LYS A 282 16.07 0.61 12.35
CA LYS A 282 16.19 -0.32 13.50
C LYS A 282 16.87 0.32 14.72
N ASN A 283 17.80 1.25 14.50
CA ASN A 283 18.53 2.00 15.51
C ASN A 283 17.77 3.25 16.05
N GLY A 284 16.51 3.47 15.62
CA GLY A 284 15.68 4.60 16.03
C GLY A 284 16.00 5.93 15.35
N LYS A 285 17.04 6.02 14.51
CA LYS A 285 17.36 7.25 13.76
C LYS A 285 16.36 7.44 12.62
N THR A 286 15.90 8.67 12.39
CA THR A 286 15.16 9.06 11.19
C THR A 286 16.09 9.72 10.18
N LEU A 287 16.07 9.26 8.93
CA LEU A 287 16.82 9.87 7.84
C LEU A 287 16.02 11.02 7.22
N LYS A 288 16.70 12.12 6.90
CA LYS A 288 16.09 13.29 6.23
C LYS A 288 16.27 13.18 4.73
N TYR A 289 15.21 13.50 4.00
CA TYR A 289 15.12 13.50 2.54
C TYR A 289 14.62 14.86 2.06
N ARG A 290 15.13 15.35 0.94
CA ARG A 290 14.65 16.57 0.28
C ARG A 290 13.73 16.18 -0.86
N ILE A 291 12.49 16.64 -0.79
CA ILE A 291 11.41 16.33 -1.71
C ILE A 291 11.36 17.45 -2.74
N ASN A 292 11.97 17.20 -3.90
CA ASN A 292 12.13 18.17 -4.99
C ASN A 292 11.93 17.57 -6.39
N GLY A 293 11.42 16.34 -6.49
CA GLY A 293 11.29 15.63 -7.76
C GLY A 293 10.40 16.35 -8.77
N PHE A 294 9.30 16.96 -8.33
CA PHE A 294 8.43 17.76 -9.23
C PHE A 294 9.13 19.00 -9.81
N TYR A 295 9.93 19.71 -9.01
CA TYR A 295 10.72 20.85 -9.49
C TYR A 295 11.83 20.40 -10.44
N ALA A 296 12.51 19.30 -10.12
CA ALA A 296 13.53 18.72 -10.99
C ALA A 296 12.94 18.21 -12.32
N LEU A 297 11.72 17.67 -12.32
CA LEU A 297 10.99 17.31 -13.55
C LEU A 297 10.70 18.55 -14.39
N LEU A 298 10.19 19.64 -13.79
CA LEU A 298 9.90 20.88 -14.50
C LEU A 298 11.17 21.50 -15.10
N LEU A 299 12.27 21.56 -14.33
CA LEU A 299 13.56 22.05 -14.82
C LEU A 299 14.15 21.17 -15.93
N THR A 300 13.97 19.85 -15.83
CA THR A 300 14.34 18.90 -16.91
C THR A 300 13.51 19.17 -18.17
N ALA A 301 12.19 19.34 -18.05
CA ALA A 301 11.31 19.64 -19.18
C ALA A 301 11.65 20.98 -19.85
N VAL A 302 11.99 22.00 -19.07
CA VAL A 302 12.49 23.29 -19.60
C VAL A 302 13.82 23.11 -20.32
N ALA A 303 14.78 22.35 -19.75
CA ALA A 303 16.06 22.09 -20.40
C ALA A 303 15.90 21.35 -21.74
N VAL A 304 15.00 20.36 -21.80
CA VAL A 304 14.66 19.64 -23.04
C VAL A 304 13.97 20.57 -24.05
N GLY A 305 13.02 21.41 -23.62
CA GLY A 305 12.37 22.40 -24.48
C GLY A 305 13.34 23.44 -25.05
N VAL A 306 14.33 23.86 -24.28
CA VAL A 306 15.42 24.73 -24.75
C VAL A 306 16.33 23.99 -25.74
N ALA A 307 16.65 22.72 -25.50
CA ALA A 307 17.41 21.90 -26.46
C ALA A 307 16.68 21.74 -27.80
N MET A 308 15.36 21.52 -27.78
CA MET A 308 14.53 21.50 -29.00
C MET A 308 14.51 22.85 -29.72
N TYR A 309 14.42 23.96 -28.99
CA TYR A 309 14.47 25.31 -29.57
C TYR A 309 15.84 25.61 -30.20
N GLN A 310 16.91 24.98 -29.72
CA GLN A 310 18.25 25.00 -30.31
C GLN A 310 18.45 23.93 -31.40
N GLU A 311 17.36 23.33 -31.89
CA GLU A 311 17.36 22.31 -32.96
C GLU A 311 18.23 21.07 -32.67
N VAL A 312 18.47 20.75 -31.39
CA VAL A 312 19.21 19.55 -30.98
C VAL A 312 18.44 18.30 -31.41
N ASP A 313 19.08 17.43 -32.18
CA ASP A 313 18.42 16.23 -32.68
C ASP A 313 18.30 15.14 -31.60
N LEU A 314 17.19 15.18 -30.86
CA LEU A 314 16.84 14.16 -29.88
C LEU A 314 16.62 12.76 -30.51
N SER A 315 16.40 12.66 -31.83
CA SER A 315 16.23 11.38 -32.54
C SER A 315 17.51 10.54 -32.55
N TYR A 316 18.67 11.15 -32.24
CA TYR A 316 19.91 10.43 -31.95
C TYR A 316 19.74 9.37 -30.85
N ILE A 317 18.91 9.65 -29.82
CA ILE A 317 18.64 8.71 -28.73
C ILE A 317 17.86 7.47 -29.23
N HIS A 318 16.98 7.63 -30.23
CA HIS A 318 16.30 6.51 -30.88
C HIS A 318 17.28 5.69 -31.74
N ALA A 319 18.09 6.34 -32.56
CA ALA A 319 19.06 5.67 -33.44
C ALA A 319 20.11 4.86 -32.66
N HIS A 320 20.54 5.35 -31.49
CA HIS A 320 21.55 4.72 -30.64
C HIS A 320 20.95 3.98 -29.42
N PHE A 321 19.66 3.63 -29.44
CA PHE A 321 18.94 3.17 -28.25
C PHE A 321 19.55 1.93 -27.56
N LEU A 322 20.09 0.97 -28.32
CA LEU A 322 20.79 -0.19 -27.78
C LEU A 322 22.12 0.19 -27.08
N GLN A 323 22.82 1.22 -27.57
CA GLN A 323 24.06 1.73 -26.97
C GLN A 323 23.79 2.53 -25.69
N PHE A 324 22.64 3.21 -25.60
CA PHE A 324 22.16 3.81 -24.35
C PHE A 324 21.90 2.71 -23.29
N TYR A 325 21.32 1.59 -23.70
CA TYR A 325 21.07 0.44 -22.82
C TYR A 325 22.35 -0.22 -22.30
N THR A 326 23.32 -0.51 -23.18
CA THR A 326 24.62 -1.09 -22.76
C THR A 326 25.44 -0.13 -21.90
N SER A 327 25.38 1.18 -22.18
CA SER A 327 25.96 2.22 -21.33
C SER A 327 25.33 2.22 -19.93
N ALA A 328 24.00 2.11 -19.84
CA ALA A 328 23.30 1.98 -18.56
C ALA A 328 23.69 0.69 -17.81
N LEU A 329 23.79 -0.46 -18.51
CA LEU A 329 24.27 -1.72 -17.93
C LEU A 329 25.68 -1.61 -17.33
N LEU A 330 26.60 -0.95 -18.01
CA LEU A 330 27.96 -0.74 -17.50
C LEU A 330 27.92 0.11 -16.22
N ILE A 331 27.14 1.19 -16.21
CA ILE A 331 27.00 2.06 -15.04
C ILE A 331 26.35 1.32 -13.86
N VAL A 332 25.29 0.55 -14.10
CA VAL A 332 24.65 -0.32 -13.09
C VAL A 332 25.66 -1.29 -12.48
N THR A 333 26.48 -1.93 -13.31
CA THR A 333 27.49 -2.89 -12.88
C THR A 333 28.57 -2.22 -12.03
N LEU A 334 29.11 -1.09 -12.49
CA LEU A 334 30.12 -0.30 -11.76
C LEU A 334 29.57 0.26 -10.44
N LEU A 335 28.32 0.76 -10.44
CA LEU A 335 27.65 1.26 -9.24
C LEU A 335 27.40 0.13 -8.24
N SER A 336 26.97 -1.05 -8.69
CA SER A 336 26.79 -2.23 -7.85
C SER A 336 28.10 -2.68 -7.20
N ILE A 337 29.20 -2.70 -7.96
CA ILE A 337 30.55 -3.00 -7.46
C ILE A 337 30.97 -1.96 -6.41
N TYR A 338 30.78 -0.67 -6.68
CA TYR A 338 31.06 0.40 -5.73
C TYR A 338 30.26 0.23 -4.42
N LEU A 339 28.95 -0.02 -4.50
CA LEU A 339 28.07 -0.22 -3.35
C LEU A 339 28.48 -1.45 -2.54
N PHE A 340 28.79 -2.57 -3.20
CA PHE A 340 29.24 -3.79 -2.53
C PHE A 340 30.58 -3.61 -1.82
N ILE A 341 31.55 -2.95 -2.47
CA ILE A 341 32.85 -2.60 -1.87
C ILE A 341 32.63 -1.67 -0.67
N ARG A 342 31.90 -0.56 -0.86
CA ARG A 342 31.56 0.42 0.17
C ARG A 342 30.90 -0.23 1.41
N SER A 343 29.99 -1.17 1.20
CA SER A 343 29.27 -1.86 2.28
C SER A 343 30.16 -2.64 3.26
N ARG A 344 31.44 -2.86 2.92
CA ARG A 344 32.43 -3.45 3.84
C ARG A 344 32.81 -2.53 5.00
N TRP A 345 32.57 -1.22 4.87
CA TRP A 345 32.80 -0.22 5.93
C TRP A 345 31.49 0.30 6.56
N ALA A 346 30.32 -0.19 6.13
CA ALA A 346 29.04 0.15 6.74
C ALA A 346 28.88 -0.51 8.12
N SER A 347 28.17 0.15 9.04
CA SER A 347 27.90 -0.40 10.36
C SER A 347 26.82 -1.49 10.34
N GLU A 348 26.82 -2.43 11.29
CA GLU A 348 25.79 -3.49 11.34
C GLU A 348 24.36 -2.93 11.47
N ASP A 349 24.21 -1.74 12.08
CA ASP A 349 22.93 -1.03 12.22
C ASP A 349 22.36 -0.50 10.89
N GLU A 350 23.21 -0.37 9.86
CA GLU A 350 22.87 0.14 8.53
C GLU A 350 22.69 -0.98 7.49
N LEU A 351 22.89 -2.24 7.89
CA LEU A 351 22.72 -3.40 7.02
C LEU A 351 21.24 -3.73 6.77
N ALA A 352 20.92 -3.94 5.50
CA ALA A 352 19.61 -4.41 5.06
C ALA A 352 19.35 -5.83 5.61
N PRO A 353 18.13 -6.12 6.13
CA PRO A 353 17.75 -7.48 6.50
C PRO A 353 18.04 -8.51 5.39
N GLY A 354 17.55 -8.26 4.17
CA GLY A 354 17.73 -9.15 3.03
C GLY A 354 19.19 -9.33 2.57
N GLY A 355 20.05 -8.36 2.84
CA GLY A 355 21.43 -8.31 2.36
C GLY A 355 22.50 -8.88 3.29
N ASN A 356 22.13 -9.55 4.39
CA ASN A 356 23.09 -10.09 5.36
C ASN A 356 23.07 -11.62 5.44
N SER A 357 23.10 -12.29 4.28
CA SER A 357 23.09 -13.75 4.19
C SER A 357 24.49 -14.37 4.41
N GLY A 358 25.55 -13.61 4.09
CA GLY A 358 26.93 -14.08 4.09
C GLY A 358 27.38 -14.73 2.78
N TYR A 359 26.51 -14.83 1.77
CA TYR A 359 26.88 -15.32 0.43
C TYR A 359 27.15 -14.14 -0.50
N ILE A 360 28.40 -14.01 -0.94
CA ILE A 360 28.90 -12.86 -1.73
C ILE A 360 27.98 -12.51 -2.91
N ILE A 361 27.60 -13.48 -3.74
CA ILE A 361 26.78 -13.26 -4.95
C ILE A 361 25.35 -12.80 -4.59
N TYR A 362 24.78 -13.37 -3.53
CA TYR A 362 23.43 -13.01 -3.07
C TYR A 362 23.40 -11.64 -2.40
N ASP A 363 24.37 -11.36 -1.53
CA ASP A 363 24.54 -10.07 -0.86
C ASP A 363 24.90 -8.93 -1.87
N PHE A 364 25.57 -9.24 -2.98
CA PHE A 364 25.79 -8.31 -4.10
C PHE A 364 24.50 -7.98 -4.85
N PHE A 365 23.66 -8.99 -5.10
CA PHE A 365 22.37 -8.81 -5.79
C PHE A 365 21.36 -8.04 -4.95
N MET A 366 21.13 -8.47 -3.69
CA MET A 366 20.18 -7.85 -2.77
C MET A 366 20.69 -6.53 -2.17
N GLY A 367 22.00 -6.28 -2.16
CA GLY A 367 22.60 -5.10 -1.55
C GLY A 367 22.74 -5.21 -0.04
N ARG A 368 23.95 -4.97 0.48
CA ARG A 368 24.26 -5.07 1.92
C ARG A 368 23.84 -3.82 2.71
N GLU A 369 24.10 -2.62 2.17
CA GLU A 369 23.76 -1.33 2.81
C GLU A 369 22.29 -0.97 2.51
N LEU A 370 21.51 -0.59 3.53
CA LEU A 370 20.07 -0.33 3.38
C LEU A 370 19.79 0.95 2.58
N ASN A 371 20.44 2.06 2.94
CA ASN A 371 20.24 3.39 2.36
C ASN A 371 21.60 4.10 2.19
N PRO A 372 22.37 3.77 1.13
CA PRO A 372 23.73 4.27 0.96
C PRO A 372 23.77 5.75 0.58
N ARG A 373 24.55 6.54 1.35
CA ARG A 373 24.59 8.01 1.26
C ARG A 373 25.94 8.60 0.90
N ILE A 374 25.96 9.55 -0.03
CA ILE A 374 27.09 10.45 -0.30
C ILE A 374 26.73 11.84 0.23
N LYS A 375 27.29 12.20 1.39
CA LYS A 375 26.92 13.40 2.15
C LYS A 375 25.40 13.43 2.42
N ASN A 376 24.67 14.30 1.73
CA ASN A 376 23.22 14.46 1.87
C ASN A 376 22.41 13.71 0.80
N LEU A 377 23.07 13.18 -0.24
CA LEU A 377 22.41 12.42 -1.31
C LEU A 377 22.27 10.96 -0.90
N ASP A 378 21.04 10.46 -0.90
CA ASP A 378 20.73 9.04 -0.75
C ASP A 378 20.69 8.41 -2.14
N ILE A 379 21.65 7.52 -2.44
CA ILE A 379 21.85 7.01 -3.81
C ILE A 379 20.65 6.18 -4.25
N LYS A 380 20.05 5.42 -3.32
CA LYS A 380 18.88 4.57 -3.58
C LYS A 380 17.67 5.40 -3.99
N PHE A 381 17.26 6.32 -3.12
CA PHE A 381 16.17 7.26 -3.37
C PHE A 381 16.44 8.14 -4.62
N PHE A 382 17.71 8.47 -4.87
CA PHE A 382 18.12 9.17 -6.08
C PHE A 382 17.85 8.32 -7.33
N CYS A 383 18.35 7.08 -7.41
CA CYS A 383 18.21 6.22 -8.58
C CYS A 383 16.74 5.87 -8.88
N GLU A 384 16.02 5.42 -7.85
CA GLU A 384 14.61 4.99 -7.92
C GLU A 384 13.70 6.08 -8.51
N MET A 385 13.92 7.35 -8.15
CA MET A 385 13.05 8.45 -8.58
C MET A 385 13.61 9.35 -9.69
N ARG A 386 14.92 9.65 -9.73
CA ARG A 386 15.45 10.72 -10.59
C ARG A 386 15.81 10.21 -12.00
N PRO A 387 16.99 9.60 -12.24
CA PRO A 387 17.42 9.30 -13.60
C PRO A 387 16.59 8.22 -14.29
N GLY A 388 15.99 7.28 -13.54
CA GLY A 388 15.12 6.23 -14.07
C GLY A 388 13.80 6.78 -14.58
N LEU A 389 12.95 7.31 -13.68
CA LEU A 389 11.60 7.80 -14.05
C LEU A 389 11.62 9.06 -14.92
N MET A 390 12.56 9.99 -14.72
CA MET A 390 12.69 11.13 -15.64
C MET A 390 13.28 10.71 -16.99
N GLY A 391 14.16 9.69 -16.99
CA GLY A 391 14.75 9.12 -18.20
C GLY A 391 13.67 8.44 -19.05
N TRP A 392 12.78 7.69 -18.42
CA TRP A 392 11.59 7.10 -19.07
C TRP A 392 10.75 8.16 -19.80
N VAL A 393 10.39 9.26 -19.12
CA VAL A 393 9.60 10.34 -19.74
C VAL A 393 10.35 10.99 -20.91
N LEU A 394 11.67 11.23 -20.77
CA LEU A 394 12.50 11.78 -21.83
C LEU A 394 12.57 10.85 -23.05
N ILE A 395 12.80 9.55 -22.83
CA ILE A 395 12.87 8.55 -23.90
C ILE A 395 11.52 8.41 -24.60
N ASN A 396 10.39 8.40 -23.88
CA ASN A 396 9.07 8.41 -24.49
C ASN A 396 8.85 9.61 -25.43
N PHE A 397 9.27 10.79 -24.99
CA PHE A 397 9.19 12.01 -25.78
C PHE A 397 10.11 11.96 -27.02
N VAL A 398 11.30 11.38 -26.89
CA VAL A 398 12.17 11.04 -28.04
C VAL A 398 11.44 10.11 -29.01
N MET A 399 10.80 9.04 -28.53
CA MET A 399 10.10 8.08 -29.39
C MET A 399 8.94 8.74 -30.15
N LEU A 400 8.22 9.67 -29.50
CA LEU A 400 7.18 10.47 -30.15
C LEU A 400 7.76 11.32 -31.29
N GLN A 401 8.89 12.00 -31.09
CA GLN A 401 9.55 12.75 -32.16
C GLN A 401 10.13 11.83 -33.26
N ALA A 402 10.64 10.66 -32.88
CA ALA A 402 11.18 9.67 -33.80
C ALA A 402 10.09 9.09 -34.72
N GLU A 403 8.90 8.78 -34.19
CA GLU A 403 7.73 8.37 -35.01
C GLU A 403 7.40 9.43 -36.05
N MET A 404 7.28 10.70 -35.65
CA MET A 404 6.99 11.81 -36.57
C MET A 404 8.02 11.91 -37.71
N LYS A 405 9.32 11.78 -37.41
CA LYS A 405 10.37 11.80 -38.43
C LYS A 405 10.38 10.55 -39.31
N HIS A 406 10.29 9.35 -38.72
CA HIS A 406 10.36 8.09 -39.47
C HIS A 406 9.16 7.88 -40.40
N GLN A 407 7.97 8.31 -39.97
CA GLN A 407 6.72 8.17 -40.72
C GLN A 407 6.36 9.41 -41.55
N ASN A 408 7.19 10.47 -41.52
CA ASN A 408 6.96 11.78 -42.15
C ASN A 408 5.59 12.41 -41.78
N LEU A 409 5.21 12.33 -40.50
CA LEU A 409 3.95 12.85 -39.99
C LEU A 409 4.11 14.26 -39.41
N GLU A 410 3.22 15.18 -39.78
CA GLU A 410 3.14 16.52 -39.16
C GLU A 410 2.71 16.48 -37.69
N ASN A 411 1.99 15.42 -37.29
CA ASN A 411 1.49 15.21 -35.94
C ASN A 411 1.74 13.75 -35.51
N PRO A 412 2.06 13.48 -34.23
CA PRO A 412 2.29 12.12 -33.73
C PRO A 412 0.99 11.28 -33.76
N SER A 413 1.12 9.96 -33.80
CA SER A 413 -0.05 9.08 -33.91
C SER A 413 -0.94 9.15 -32.65
N PRO A 414 -2.26 8.93 -32.78
CA PRO A 414 -3.15 8.88 -31.62
C PRO A 414 -2.74 7.80 -30.60
N ALA A 415 -2.17 6.67 -31.07
CA ALA A 415 -1.64 5.63 -30.20
C ALA A 415 -0.42 6.12 -29.40
N MET A 416 0.56 6.75 -30.08
CA MET A 416 1.76 7.29 -29.45
C MET A 416 1.43 8.37 -28.42
N LEU A 417 0.49 9.28 -28.75
CA LEU A 417 -0.01 10.31 -27.84
C LEU A 417 -0.64 9.72 -26.58
N LEU A 418 -1.51 8.70 -26.71
CA LEU A 418 -2.13 8.06 -25.56
C LEU A 418 -1.09 7.39 -24.65
N VAL A 419 -0.15 6.63 -25.20
CA VAL A 419 0.93 6.01 -24.42
C VAL A 419 1.75 7.05 -23.67
N ASN A 420 2.21 8.09 -24.38
CA ASN A 420 2.99 9.19 -23.79
C ASN A 420 2.23 9.90 -22.67
N ILE A 421 0.98 10.29 -22.90
CA ILE A 421 0.15 11.00 -21.92
C ILE A 421 -0.12 10.13 -20.70
N PHE A 422 -0.49 8.86 -20.88
CA PHE A 422 -0.79 7.96 -19.76
C PHE A 422 0.43 7.69 -18.89
N GLN A 423 1.59 7.43 -19.50
CA GLN A 423 2.83 7.18 -18.77
C GLN A 423 3.36 8.47 -18.10
N LEU A 424 3.28 9.63 -18.78
CA LEU A 424 3.61 10.93 -18.19
C LEU A 424 2.75 11.25 -16.96
N LEU A 425 1.43 11.04 -17.04
CA LEU A 425 0.51 11.27 -15.91
C LEU A 425 0.86 10.40 -14.70
N TRP A 426 1.23 9.13 -14.92
CA TRP A 426 1.66 8.22 -13.84
C TRP A 426 2.97 8.73 -13.19
N VAL A 427 3.96 9.13 -13.99
CA VAL A 427 5.24 9.65 -13.47
C VAL A 427 5.06 10.98 -12.72
N VAL A 428 4.25 11.89 -13.25
CA VAL A 428 3.90 13.16 -12.59
C VAL A 428 3.18 12.92 -11.25
N ASP A 429 2.22 12.00 -11.20
CA ASP A 429 1.53 11.61 -9.96
C ASP A 429 2.48 10.94 -8.94
N GLY A 430 3.50 10.21 -9.43
CA GLY A 430 4.62 9.70 -8.64
C GLY A 430 5.43 10.83 -7.99
N PHE A 431 5.91 11.80 -8.77
CA PHE A 431 6.67 12.95 -8.25
C PHE A 431 5.84 13.88 -7.34
N TRP A 432 4.56 14.08 -7.64
CA TRP A 432 3.66 14.87 -6.79
C TRP A 432 3.46 14.24 -5.41
N HIS A 433 3.59 12.91 -5.32
CA HIS A 433 3.42 12.14 -4.10
C HIS A 433 4.70 11.47 -3.60
N GLU A 434 5.86 12.04 -3.96
CA GLU A 434 7.19 11.55 -3.62
C GLU A 434 7.37 11.24 -2.12
N GLU A 435 6.73 11.99 -1.22
CA GLU A 435 6.73 11.71 0.23
C GLU A 435 6.24 10.29 0.59
N LYS A 436 5.33 9.71 -0.20
CA LYS A 436 4.77 8.38 0.06
C LYS A 436 5.78 7.26 -0.22
N LEU A 437 6.76 7.50 -1.10
CA LEU A 437 7.80 6.52 -1.46
C LEU A 437 8.68 6.15 -0.27
N LEU A 438 8.92 7.10 0.65
CA LEU A 438 9.67 6.86 1.90
C LEU A 438 9.05 5.81 2.83
N THR A 439 7.83 5.34 2.51
CA THR A 439 7.12 4.26 3.21
C THR A 439 7.01 2.96 2.39
N MET A 440 7.60 2.92 1.19
CA MET A 440 7.63 1.75 0.32
C MET A 440 8.60 0.69 0.86
N MET A 441 8.31 -0.58 0.56
CA MET A 441 9.12 -1.72 0.97
C MET A 441 10.59 -1.59 0.52
N ASP A 442 10.77 -1.14 -0.72
CA ASP A 442 12.04 -1.02 -1.41
C ASP A 442 12.98 -0.11 -0.61
N ILE A 443 12.56 1.12 -0.27
CA ILE A 443 13.28 2.04 0.65
C ILE A 443 13.49 1.45 2.06
N VAL A 444 12.46 0.86 2.68
CA VAL A 444 12.46 0.56 4.13
C VAL A 444 13.13 -0.76 4.50
N TYR A 445 13.06 -1.79 3.65
CA TYR A 445 13.47 -3.16 3.99
C TYR A 445 14.47 -3.79 3.03
N ASP A 446 14.35 -3.55 1.72
CA ASP A 446 15.24 -4.14 0.72
C ASP A 446 16.55 -3.34 0.62
N GLY A 447 17.68 -4.01 0.38
CA GLY A 447 18.99 -3.37 0.30
C GLY A 447 19.25 -2.73 -1.07
N PHE A 448 20.24 -1.84 -1.18
CA PHE A 448 20.60 -1.25 -2.47
C PHE A 448 21.80 -1.98 -3.09
N GLY A 449 21.51 -2.89 -4.01
CA GLY A 449 22.47 -3.72 -4.74
C GLY A 449 22.17 -3.80 -6.24
N PHE A 450 22.67 -4.84 -6.91
CA PHE A 450 22.47 -5.02 -8.34
C PHE A 450 21.00 -5.07 -8.75
N MET A 451 20.13 -5.72 -7.94
CA MET A 451 18.71 -5.83 -8.28
C MET A 451 18.02 -4.47 -8.44
N LEU A 452 18.14 -3.59 -7.43
CA LEU A 452 17.50 -2.27 -7.47
C LEU A 452 18.20 -1.34 -8.44
N THR A 453 19.55 -1.27 -8.44
CA THR A 453 20.27 -0.42 -9.41
C THR A 453 19.97 -0.79 -10.87
N PHE A 454 19.90 -2.08 -11.21
CA PHE A 454 19.48 -2.56 -12.52
C PHE A 454 18.02 -2.20 -12.80
N GLY A 455 17.13 -2.44 -11.82
CA GLY A 455 15.71 -2.04 -11.88
C GLY A 455 15.53 -0.58 -12.26
N ASP A 456 16.12 0.31 -11.47
CA ASP A 456 15.96 1.76 -11.55
C ASP A 456 16.56 2.36 -12.84
N LEU A 457 17.80 1.98 -13.19
CA LEU A 457 18.59 2.67 -14.21
C LEU A 457 18.54 2.01 -15.60
N ALA A 458 18.29 0.70 -15.68
CA ALA A 458 18.39 -0.07 -16.92
C ALA A 458 17.12 -0.87 -17.26
N PHE A 459 16.33 -1.31 -16.28
CA PHE A 459 15.09 -2.03 -16.54
C PHE A 459 13.93 -1.06 -16.83
N VAL A 460 13.60 -0.17 -15.90
CA VAL A 460 12.47 0.77 -16.02
C VAL A 460 12.54 1.62 -17.29
N PRO A 461 13.58 2.45 -17.53
CA PRO A 461 13.59 3.38 -18.67
C PRO A 461 13.64 2.71 -20.05
N PHE A 462 14.03 1.44 -20.16
CA PHE A 462 14.12 0.72 -21.45
C PHE A 462 13.00 -0.30 -21.68
N THR A 463 12.41 -0.87 -20.62
CA THR A 463 11.28 -1.82 -20.75
C THR A 463 9.91 -1.14 -20.67
N PHE A 464 9.78 -0.04 -19.91
CA PHE A 464 8.50 0.68 -19.80
C PHE A 464 8.27 1.64 -20.98
N THR A 465 9.30 1.86 -21.80
CA THR A 465 9.26 2.57 -23.08
C THR A 465 8.95 1.65 -24.27
N CYS A 466 8.87 0.33 -24.06
CA CYS A 466 8.70 -0.64 -25.16
C CYS A 466 7.44 -0.39 -26.01
N GLN A 467 6.34 0.12 -25.43
CA GLN A 467 5.15 0.47 -26.21
C GLN A 467 5.41 1.65 -27.14
N ALA A 468 6.06 2.71 -26.64
CA ALA A 468 6.44 3.86 -27.46
C ALA A 468 7.46 3.46 -28.54
N TYR A 469 8.49 2.70 -28.17
CA TYR A 469 9.52 2.23 -29.11
C TYR A 469 8.94 1.36 -30.24
N TYR A 470 8.02 0.44 -29.92
CA TYR A 470 7.30 -0.36 -30.91
C TYR A 470 6.50 0.49 -31.90
N LEU A 471 5.77 1.50 -31.40
CA LEU A 471 4.90 2.37 -32.21
C LEU A 471 5.68 3.22 -33.23
N VAL A 472 6.96 3.52 -33.00
CA VAL A 472 7.82 4.22 -33.99
C VAL A 472 7.86 3.48 -35.34
N SER A 473 7.98 2.15 -35.29
CA SER A 473 8.02 1.29 -36.47
C SER A 473 6.63 0.76 -36.89
N HIS A 474 5.69 0.67 -35.94
CA HIS A 474 4.35 0.11 -36.13
C HIS A 474 3.26 1.11 -35.72
N PRO A 475 3.09 2.22 -36.45
CA PRO A 475 2.03 3.20 -36.15
C PRO A 475 0.65 2.53 -36.25
N ASN A 476 -0.20 2.76 -35.26
CA ASN A 476 -1.52 2.15 -35.17
C ASN A 476 -2.63 3.21 -35.18
N GLU A 477 -3.49 3.17 -36.20
CA GLU A 477 -4.63 4.08 -36.34
C GLU A 477 -5.80 3.65 -35.44
N LEU A 478 -5.92 4.30 -34.28
CA LEU A 478 -7.00 4.06 -33.34
C LEU A 478 -8.26 4.84 -33.74
N SER A 479 -9.38 4.13 -33.88
CA SER A 479 -10.69 4.78 -34.02
C SER A 479 -11.08 5.54 -32.74
N ALA A 480 -11.92 6.56 -32.87
CA ALA A 480 -12.39 7.37 -31.75
C ALA A 480 -13.03 6.53 -30.62
N PHE A 481 -13.69 5.41 -30.96
CA PHE A 481 -14.22 4.45 -29.99
C PHE A 481 -13.12 3.83 -29.10
N TRP A 482 -12.01 3.40 -29.70
CA TRP A 482 -10.86 2.87 -28.96
C TRP A 482 -10.20 3.94 -28.10
N ILE A 483 -9.98 5.14 -28.65
CA ILE A 483 -9.40 6.28 -27.92
C ILE A 483 -10.21 6.59 -26.65
N ILE A 484 -11.52 6.74 -26.77
CA ILE A 484 -12.41 7.02 -25.62
C ILE A 484 -12.39 5.86 -24.61
N THR A 485 -12.46 4.62 -25.09
CA THR A 485 -12.43 3.41 -24.23
C THR A 485 -11.13 3.33 -23.42
N LEU A 486 -9.98 3.61 -24.05
CA LEU A 486 -8.66 3.58 -23.41
C LEU A 486 -8.51 4.69 -22.37
N ILE A 487 -8.99 5.90 -22.66
CA ILE A 487 -9.00 7.03 -21.71
C ILE A 487 -9.86 6.69 -20.48
N ILE A 488 -11.07 6.15 -20.69
CA ILE A 488 -11.95 5.71 -19.60
C ILE A 488 -11.28 4.60 -18.77
N MET A 489 -10.67 3.61 -19.42
CA MET A 489 -10.03 2.50 -18.73
C MET A 489 -8.82 2.95 -17.89
N ASN A 490 -7.93 3.79 -18.44
CA ASN A 490 -6.82 4.37 -17.69
C ASN A 490 -7.33 5.24 -16.52
N GLY A 491 -8.38 6.04 -16.74
CA GLY A 491 -9.02 6.85 -15.69
C GLY A 491 -9.62 6.03 -14.54
N VAL A 492 -10.25 4.89 -14.85
CA VAL A 492 -10.77 3.94 -13.84
C VAL A 492 -9.62 3.29 -13.06
N GLY A 493 -8.57 2.83 -13.75
CA GLY A 493 -7.38 2.26 -13.11
C GLY A 493 -6.72 3.26 -12.15
N TYR A 494 -6.49 4.49 -12.63
CA TYR A 494 -5.95 5.60 -11.85
C TYR A 494 -6.82 5.94 -10.63
N TYR A 495 -8.14 6.02 -10.79
CA TYR A 495 -9.07 6.28 -9.69
C TYR A 495 -8.95 5.22 -8.59
N ILE A 496 -8.95 3.93 -8.97
CA ILE A 496 -8.82 2.82 -8.02
C ILE A 496 -7.45 2.88 -7.32
N PHE A 497 -6.36 3.03 -8.07
CA PHE A 497 -4.99 3.12 -7.56
C PHE A 497 -4.83 4.27 -6.55
N ARG A 498 -5.17 5.49 -6.97
CA ARG A 498 -4.96 6.72 -6.21
C ARG A 498 -5.88 6.79 -4.99
N LYS A 499 -7.15 6.35 -5.11
CA LYS A 499 -8.09 6.28 -3.99
C LYS A 499 -7.64 5.25 -2.94
N ALA A 500 -7.25 4.05 -3.36
CA ALA A 500 -6.74 3.01 -2.46
C ALA A 500 -5.52 3.51 -1.67
N ASN A 501 -4.51 4.04 -2.37
CA ASN A 501 -3.27 4.53 -1.75
C ASN A 501 -3.51 5.72 -0.81
N SER A 502 -4.37 6.67 -1.18
CA SER A 502 -4.71 7.81 -0.32
C SER A 502 -5.55 7.41 0.90
N GLN A 503 -6.48 6.45 0.78
CA GLN A 503 -7.19 5.89 1.93
C GLN A 503 -6.23 5.20 2.92
N LYS A 504 -5.34 4.34 2.43
CA LYS A 504 -4.32 3.65 3.25
C LYS A 504 -3.39 4.63 3.96
N PHE A 505 -2.97 5.70 3.28
CA PHE A 505 -2.11 6.74 3.86
C PHE A 505 -2.84 7.57 4.93
N ALA A 506 -4.04 8.09 4.63
CA ALA A 506 -4.83 8.87 5.58
C ALA A 506 -5.14 8.06 6.85
N PHE A 507 -5.56 6.81 6.68
CA PHE A 507 -5.82 5.89 7.79
C PHE A 507 -4.59 5.60 8.65
N ARG A 508 -3.41 5.36 8.04
CA ARG A 508 -2.15 5.18 8.78
C ARG A 508 -1.70 6.43 9.53
N LYS A 509 -2.02 7.63 9.01
CA LYS A 509 -1.66 8.91 9.65
C LYS A 509 -2.61 9.26 10.80
N ASN A 510 -3.92 9.06 10.63
CA ASN A 510 -4.92 9.30 11.64
C ASN A 510 -6.16 8.41 11.40
N PRO A 511 -6.31 7.28 12.13
CA PRO A 511 -7.48 6.42 12.02
C PRO A 511 -8.82 7.11 12.38
N SER A 512 -8.76 8.18 13.17
CA SER A 512 -9.94 8.93 13.66
C SER A 512 -10.37 10.08 12.74
N ASP A 513 -9.68 10.29 11.62
CA ASP A 513 -10.03 11.34 10.65
C ASP A 513 -11.41 11.07 10.02
N PRO A 514 -12.34 12.05 9.97
CA PRO A 514 -13.67 11.91 9.36
C PRO A 514 -13.67 11.32 7.93
N ALA A 515 -12.62 11.53 7.15
CA ALA A 515 -12.48 10.99 5.80
C ALA A 515 -12.29 9.46 5.74
N VAL A 516 -11.91 8.82 6.85
CA VAL A 516 -11.63 7.37 6.94
C VAL A 516 -12.30 6.67 8.13
N SER A 517 -12.81 7.40 9.13
CA SER A 517 -13.43 6.84 10.34
C SER A 517 -14.71 6.04 10.08
N HIS A 518 -15.36 6.25 8.93
CA HIS A 518 -16.49 5.44 8.46
C HIS A 518 -16.11 4.04 7.97
N LEU A 519 -14.81 3.76 7.81
CA LEU A 519 -14.31 2.46 7.35
C LEU A 519 -14.35 1.43 8.49
N LYS A 520 -14.90 0.25 8.19
CA LYS A 520 -14.84 -0.90 9.09
C LYS A 520 -13.39 -1.41 9.17
N THR A 521 -12.96 -1.75 10.37
CA THR A 521 -11.59 -2.22 10.63
C THR A 521 -11.56 -3.43 11.55
N ILE A 522 -10.49 -4.22 11.45
CA ILE A 522 -10.13 -5.28 12.41
C ILE A 522 -8.95 -4.75 13.25
N PRO A 523 -9.08 -4.65 14.59
CA PRO A 523 -7.97 -4.27 15.46
C PRO A 523 -6.96 -5.42 15.58
N THR A 524 -5.67 -5.10 15.66
CA THR A 524 -4.59 -6.10 15.78
C THR A 524 -3.85 -5.97 17.12
N ALA A 525 -3.18 -7.05 17.54
CA ALA A 525 -2.39 -7.06 18.77
C ALA A 525 -1.21 -6.05 18.77
N THR A 526 -0.79 -5.55 17.60
CA THR A 526 0.27 -4.53 17.49
C THR A 526 -0.22 -3.10 17.77
N GLY A 527 -1.51 -2.91 18.06
CA GLY A 527 -2.15 -1.59 18.19
C GLY A 527 -2.48 -0.91 16.86
N GLU A 528 -2.08 -1.50 15.73
CA GLU A 528 -2.54 -1.10 14.40
C GLU A 528 -3.87 -1.78 14.06
N SER A 529 -4.57 -1.29 13.04
CA SER A 529 -5.83 -1.85 12.56
C SER A 529 -5.79 -2.09 11.04
N LEU A 530 -6.58 -3.05 10.55
CA LEU A 530 -6.68 -3.44 9.14
C LEU A 530 -8.03 -3.00 8.55
N ILE A 531 -8.04 -2.40 7.37
CA ILE A 531 -9.26 -1.87 6.71
C ILE A 531 -10.00 -2.99 5.97
N VAL A 532 -11.27 -3.25 6.29
CA VAL A 532 -12.11 -4.31 5.67
C VAL A 532 -13.31 -3.76 4.88
N SER A 533 -13.29 -2.49 4.47
CA SER A 533 -14.40 -1.86 3.74
C SER A 533 -13.94 -0.91 2.65
N GLY A 534 -14.85 -0.55 1.74
CA GLY A 534 -14.51 0.19 0.52
C GLY A 534 -13.72 -0.70 -0.44
N LEU A 535 -12.76 -0.12 -1.16
CA LEU A 535 -11.92 -0.88 -2.10
C LEU A 535 -11.14 -2.01 -1.40
N TRP A 536 -10.63 -1.75 -0.19
CA TRP A 536 -9.90 -2.70 0.67
C TRP A 536 -10.79 -3.82 1.27
N GLY A 537 -12.11 -3.71 1.12
CA GLY A 537 -13.07 -4.77 1.46
C GLY A 537 -13.47 -5.64 0.28
N TRP A 538 -13.12 -5.27 -0.95
CA TRP A 538 -13.45 -6.02 -2.16
C TRP A 538 -12.31 -6.95 -2.58
N VAL A 539 -11.07 -6.42 -2.51
CA VAL A 539 -9.82 -7.16 -2.70
C VAL A 539 -8.79 -6.68 -1.69
N ARG A 540 -7.82 -7.52 -1.31
CA ARG A 540 -6.76 -7.15 -0.34
C ARG A 540 -5.79 -6.10 -0.89
N HIS A 541 -5.56 -6.05 -2.20
CA HIS A 541 -4.66 -5.09 -2.86
C HIS A 541 -5.33 -4.37 -4.04
N PRO A 542 -6.30 -3.46 -3.78
CA PRO A 542 -7.00 -2.73 -4.84
C PRO A 542 -6.08 -1.77 -5.58
N ASN A 543 -5.02 -1.29 -4.93
CA ASN A 543 -3.97 -0.50 -5.59
C ASN A 543 -3.29 -1.29 -6.72
N TYR A 544 -3.01 -2.59 -6.52
CA TYR A 544 -2.41 -3.43 -7.57
C TYR A 544 -3.37 -3.66 -8.74
N LEU A 545 -4.67 -3.84 -8.46
CA LEU A 545 -5.69 -3.96 -9.50
C LEU A 545 -5.77 -2.68 -10.36
N GLY A 546 -5.73 -1.49 -9.74
CA GLY A 546 -5.71 -0.22 -10.46
C GLY A 546 -4.47 -0.06 -11.37
N ASP A 547 -3.30 -0.48 -10.88
CA ASP A 547 -2.03 -0.44 -11.63
C ASP A 547 -2.05 -1.37 -12.86
N ILE A 548 -2.61 -2.58 -12.72
CA ILE A 548 -2.78 -3.55 -13.82
C ILE A 548 -3.74 -3.00 -14.89
N ILE A 549 -4.83 -2.34 -14.48
CA ILE A 549 -5.78 -1.70 -15.42
C ILE A 549 -5.09 -0.56 -16.20
N MET A 550 -4.26 0.25 -15.54
CA MET A 550 -3.46 1.28 -16.24
C MET A 550 -2.45 0.62 -17.20
N GLY A 551 -1.69 -0.38 -16.76
CA GLY A 551 -0.73 -1.07 -17.62
C GLY A 551 -1.33 -1.76 -18.86
N LEU A 552 -2.56 -2.26 -18.74
CA LEU A 552 -3.33 -2.74 -19.88
C LEU A 552 -3.70 -1.58 -20.83
N ALA A 553 -4.12 -0.44 -20.29
CA ALA A 553 -4.44 0.77 -21.08
C ALA A 553 -3.23 1.37 -21.79
N TRP A 554 -2.01 1.13 -21.30
CA TRP A 554 -0.76 1.54 -21.96
C TRP A 554 -0.34 0.56 -23.07
N SER A 555 -0.74 -0.70 -22.98
CA SER A 555 -0.34 -1.76 -23.93
C SER A 555 -1.30 -1.89 -25.12
N LEU A 556 -2.62 -1.76 -24.89
CA LEU A 556 -3.64 -1.83 -25.95
C LEU A 556 -3.50 -0.84 -27.13
N PRO A 557 -2.97 0.40 -26.97
CA PRO A 557 -2.71 1.30 -28.10
C PRO A 557 -1.85 0.68 -29.21
N CYS A 558 -1.01 -0.31 -28.89
CA CYS A 558 -0.12 -0.99 -29.83
C CYS A 558 -0.83 -2.03 -30.73
N GLY A 559 -2.12 -2.27 -30.52
CA GLY A 559 -2.88 -3.30 -31.23
C GLY A 559 -2.47 -4.73 -30.84
N PHE A 560 -3.05 -5.71 -31.53
CA PHE A 560 -2.98 -7.13 -31.14
C PHE A 560 -2.02 -7.98 -32.00
N ASN A 561 -1.27 -7.35 -32.91
CA ASN A 561 -0.44 -8.06 -33.90
C ASN A 561 0.79 -8.74 -33.28
N HIS A 562 1.39 -8.12 -32.26
CA HIS A 562 2.63 -8.58 -31.63
C HIS A 562 2.49 -8.60 -30.10
N LEU A 563 3.10 -9.61 -29.46
CA LEU A 563 3.03 -9.76 -28.00
C LEU A 563 4.02 -8.84 -27.25
N ILE A 564 5.03 -8.32 -27.92
CA ILE A 564 6.14 -7.54 -27.34
C ILE A 564 5.66 -6.31 -26.54
N PRO A 565 4.72 -5.48 -27.03
CA PRO A 565 4.21 -4.34 -26.25
C PRO A 565 3.48 -4.73 -24.95
N TYR A 566 2.99 -5.98 -24.87
CA TYR A 566 2.36 -6.54 -23.67
C TYR A 566 3.37 -7.14 -22.68
N PHE A 567 4.67 -7.17 -22.99
CA PHE A 567 5.72 -7.61 -22.05
C PHE A 567 5.62 -6.84 -20.73
N TYR A 568 5.44 -5.52 -20.79
CA TYR A 568 5.25 -4.68 -19.61
C TYR A 568 4.08 -5.15 -18.73
N LEU A 569 2.93 -5.47 -19.33
CA LEU A 569 1.75 -5.97 -18.60
C LEU A 569 2.02 -7.35 -17.97
N ILE A 570 2.65 -8.26 -18.70
CA ILE A 570 3.01 -9.60 -18.23
C ILE A 570 4.00 -9.50 -17.05
N TYR A 571 5.03 -8.65 -17.19
CA TYR A 571 5.97 -8.31 -16.13
C TYR A 571 5.26 -7.72 -14.91
N LEU A 572 4.40 -6.71 -15.10
CA LEU A 572 3.70 -6.03 -14.01
C LEU A 572 2.80 -6.99 -13.23
N ILE A 573 2.04 -7.86 -13.91
CA ILE A 573 1.22 -8.88 -13.24
C ILE A 573 2.10 -9.85 -12.45
N THR A 574 3.21 -10.32 -13.03
CA THR A 574 4.15 -11.24 -12.37
C THR A 574 4.78 -10.60 -11.13
N LEU A 575 5.24 -9.35 -11.25
CA LEU A 575 5.81 -8.55 -10.17
C LEU A 575 4.79 -8.36 -9.03
N LEU A 576 3.56 -7.97 -9.35
CA LEU A 576 2.52 -7.69 -8.35
C LEU A 576 2.00 -8.95 -7.66
N VAL A 577 1.95 -10.10 -8.36
CA VAL A 577 1.64 -11.40 -7.76
C VAL A 577 2.76 -11.85 -6.81
N HIS A 578 4.04 -11.70 -7.20
CA HIS A 578 5.18 -11.99 -6.34
C HIS A 578 5.22 -11.06 -5.11
N ARG A 579 5.01 -9.75 -5.33
CA ARG A 579 4.94 -8.73 -4.27
C ARG A 579 3.80 -9.00 -3.28
N ASN A 580 2.62 -9.38 -3.78
CA ASN A 580 1.49 -9.81 -2.96
C ASN A 580 1.85 -11.00 -2.06
N ALA A 581 2.56 -12.01 -2.59
CA ALA A 581 3.00 -13.16 -1.80
C ALA A 581 4.00 -12.77 -0.68
N ARG A 582 4.95 -11.85 -0.95
CA ARG A 582 5.84 -11.26 0.08
C ARG A 582 5.04 -10.50 1.13
N ASP A 583 4.15 -9.59 0.71
CA ASP A 583 3.29 -8.79 1.58
C ASP A 583 2.40 -9.68 2.48
N GLU A 584 1.79 -10.75 1.94
CA GLU A 584 0.97 -11.68 2.74
C GLU A 584 1.80 -12.44 3.78
N HIS A 585 3.00 -12.90 3.44
CA HIS A 585 3.88 -13.58 4.39
C HIS A 585 4.27 -12.64 5.54
N GLN A 586 4.67 -11.39 5.22
CA GLN A 586 5.02 -10.39 6.22
C GLN A 586 3.81 -9.98 7.08
N CYS A 587 2.64 -9.76 6.48
CA CYS A 587 1.43 -9.41 7.22
C CYS A 587 0.95 -10.55 8.13
N ARG A 588 1.05 -11.82 7.69
CA ARG A 588 0.78 -12.98 8.56
C ARG A 588 1.77 -13.04 9.73
N LYS A 589 3.06 -12.81 9.48
CA LYS A 589 4.11 -12.79 10.52
C LYS A 589 3.94 -11.63 11.51
N LYS A 590 3.42 -10.48 11.06
CA LYS A 590 3.20 -9.28 11.90
C LYS A 590 1.90 -9.31 12.69
N TYR A 591 0.79 -9.72 12.08
CA TYR A 591 -0.56 -9.59 12.65
C TYR A 591 -1.20 -10.91 13.08
N GLY A 592 -0.59 -12.06 12.76
CA GLY A 592 -1.01 -13.38 13.22
C GLY A 592 -2.48 -13.70 12.93
N SER A 593 -3.23 -14.07 13.97
CA SER A 593 -4.65 -14.45 13.88
C SER A 593 -5.56 -13.36 13.28
N ALA A 594 -5.25 -12.07 13.51
CA ALA A 594 -5.98 -10.95 12.92
C ALA A 594 -5.79 -10.87 11.39
N TRP A 595 -4.65 -11.36 10.86
CA TRP A 595 -4.46 -11.50 9.42
C TRP A 595 -5.31 -12.63 8.83
N ASP A 596 -5.44 -13.75 9.53
CA ASP A 596 -6.28 -14.86 9.07
C ASP A 596 -7.77 -14.54 9.18
N GLU A 597 -8.19 -13.66 10.10
CA GLU A 597 -9.54 -13.06 10.08
C GLU A 597 -9.71 -12.09 8.90
N TYR A 598 -8.72 -11.21 8.65
CA TYR A 598 -8.72 -10.32 7.48
C TYR A 598 -8.85 -11.10 6.16
N CYS A 599 -8.11 -12.20 6.00
CA CYS A 599 -8.19 -13.07 4.83
C CYS A 599 -9.54 -13.79 4.67
N LYS A 600 -10.30 -14.01 5.75
CA LYS A 600 -11.67 -14.55 5.69
C LYS A 600 -12.69 -13.48 5.31
N ALA A 601 -12.50 -12.25 5.79
CA ALA A 601 -13.38 -11.13 5.48
C ALA A 601 -13.22 -10.65 4.03
N VAL A 602 -11.98 -10.64 3.52
CA VAL A 602 -11.62 -10.18 2.17
C VAL A 602 -10.84 -11.30 1.49
N PRO A 603 -11.50 -12.29 0.85
CA PRO A 603 -10.84 -13.51 0.36
C PRO A 603 -9.95 -13.29 -0.86
N PHE A 604 -10.28 -12.34 -1.73
CA PHE A 604 -9.57 -12.07 -2.98
C PHE A 604 -8.34 -11.18 -2.77
N ARG A 605 -7.24 -11.50 -3.43
CA ARG A 605 -5.94 -10.82 -3.37
C ARG A 605 -5.89 -9.58 -4.25
N ILE A 606 -6.14 -9.75 -5.55
CA ILE A 606 -6.00 -8.73 -6.59
C ILE A 606 -7.20 -8.76 -7.55
N PHE A 607 -7.61 -9.95 -8.01
CA PHE A 607 -8.65 -10.12 -9.01
C PHE A 607 -9.95 -10.63 -8.35
N PRO A 608 -10.99 -9.78 -8.21
CA PRO A 608 -12.21 -10.15 -7.51
C PRO A 608 -12.90 -11.33 -8.21
N GLY A 609 -13.22 -12.38 -7.46
CA GLY A 609 -13.81 -13.61 -7.99
C GLY A 609 -12.82 -14.61 -8.60
N ILE A 610 -11.52 -14.28 -8.71
CA ILE A 610 -10.52 -15.10 -9.41
C ILE A 610 -9.30 -15.40 -8.52
N TYR A 611 -8.67 -14.38 -7.95
CA TYR A 611 -7.42 -14.47 -7.17
C TYR A 611 -7.37 -13.42 -6.07
#